data_AF-M3GTM2-F1
#
_entry.id   AF-M3GTM2-F1
#
_cell.length_a   1.000
_cell.length_b   1.000
_cell.length_c   1.000
_cell.angle_alpha   90.00
_cell.angle_beta   90.00
_cell.angle_gamma   90.00
#
_symmetry.space_group_name_H-M   'P 1'
#
loop_
_entity.id
_entity.type
_entity.pdbx_description
1 polymer ?
#
loop_
_entity_poly.entity_id
_entity_poly.type
_entity_poly.pdbx_seq_one_letter_code
_entity_poly.pdbx_strand_id
1 'polypeptide(L)'
;MSKDNTRYDAIVIGSGFGGSISALRLSEKGQRVLVLERGKKYSPGDFPRDVRKVDNLLWRYPKKKTLWVYTNSIFLVDSEP
;
A
#
# COMPACT_ATOMS: atom_id res chain seq x y z
N MET A 1 25.26 4.92 -6.85
CA MET A 1 23.80 4.73 -6.86
C MET A 1 23.20 6.00 -7.46
N SER A 2 22.82 6.00 -8.73
CA SER A 2 22.09 7.13 -9.31
C SER A 2 20.80 7.30 -8.51
N LYS A 3 20.50 8.52 -8.05
CA LYS A 3 19.17 8.86 -7.58
C LYS A 3 18.30 8.93 -8.83
N ASP A 4 17.72 7.81 -9.19
CA ASP A 4 16.70 7.78 -10.22
C ASP A 4 15.55 8.63 -9.69
N ASN A 5 15.36 9.80 -10.29
CA ASN A 5 14.44 10.81 -9.82
C ASN A 5 13.03 10.42 -10.27
N THR A 6 12.53 9.29 -9.76
CA THR A 6 11.23 8.73 -10.11
C THR A 6 10.16 9.73 -9.71
N ARG A 7 9.58 10.40 -10.71
CA ARG A 7 8.49 11.36 -10.52
C ARG A 7 7.17 10.63 -10.62
N TYR A 8 6.28 10.93 -9.68
CA TYR A 8 4.91 10.47 -9.67
C TYR A 8 3.98 11.68 -9.79
N ASP A 9 2.88 11.50 -10.49
CA ASP A 9 1.88 12.56 -10.67
C ASP A 9 0.87 12.55 -9.51
N ALA A 10 0.69 11.39 -8.87
CA ALA A 10 -0.12 11.24 -7.67
C ALA A 10 0.46 10.19 -6.71
N ILE A 11 0.21 10.38 -5.41
CA ILE A 11 0.54 9.41 -4.36
C ILE A 11 -0.74 9.06 -3.62
N VAL A 12 -1.05 7.77 -3.54
CA VAL A 12 -2.19 7.22 -2.78
C VAL A 12 -1.67 6.52 -1.53
N ILE A 13 -2.13 6.95 -0.36
CA ILE A 13 -1.77 6.34 0.92
C ILE A 13 -2.91 5.44 1.38
N GLY A 14 -2.64 4.15 1.45
CA GLY A 14 -3.58 3.09 1.78
C GLY A 14 -4.07 2.33 0.55
N SER A 15 -3.91 1.01 0.54
CA SER A 15 -4.41 0.11 -0.52
C SER A 15 -5.76 -0.52 -0.17
N GLY A 16 -6.55 0.16 0.66
CA GLY A 16 -7.94 -0.24 0.94
C GLY A 16 -8.85 -0.04 -0.28
N PHE A 17 -10.15 -0.23 -0.10
CA PHE A 17 -11.12 -0.09 -1.20
C PHE A 17 -11.04 1.27 -1.89
N GLY A 18 -11.13 2.37 -1.13
CA GLY A 18 -11.09 3.72 -1.68
C GLY A 18 -9.77 4.02 -2.40
N GLY A 19 -8.64 3.73 -1.75
CA GLY A 19 -7.32 3.97 -2.34
C GLY A 19 -7.07 3.16 -3.61
N SER A 20 -7.51 1.91 -3.65
CA SER A 20 -7.35 1.06 -4.85
C SER A 20 -8.16 1.57 -6.03
N ILE A 21 -9.42 2.00 -5.80
CA ILE A 21 -10.25 2.59 -6.86
C ILE A 21 -9.68 3.93 -7.33
N SER A 22 -9.24 4.78 -6.40
CA SER A 22 -8.57 6.04 -6.75
C SER A 22 -7.32 5.80 -7.59
N ALA A 23 -6.45 4.88 -7.18
CA ALA A 23 -5.25 4.52 -7.93
C ALA A 23 -5.59 4.03 -9.35
N LEU A 24 -6.57 3.12 -9.47
CA LEU A 24 -7.04 2.63 -10.76
C LEU A 24 -7.51 3.78 -11.67
N ARG A 25 -8.40 4.65 -11.18
CA ARG A 25 -8.95 5.76 -11.99
C ARG A 25 -7.92 6.80 -12.38
N LEU A 26 -6.91 7.03 -11.54
CA LEU A 26 -5.80 7.94 -11.85
C LEU A 26 -4.88 7.32 -12.91
N SER A 27 -4.57 6.02 -12.78
CA SER A 27 -3.78 5.30 -13.77
C SER A 27 -4.51 5.14 -15.10
N GLU A 28 -5.81 4.86 -15.15
CA GLU A 28 -6.59 4.85 -16.41
C GLU A 28 -6.50 6.17 -17.19
N LYS A 29 -6.17 7.29 -16.51
CA LYS A 29 -5.92 8.60 -17.14
C LYS A 29 -4.46 8.82 -17.56
N GLY A 30 -3.62 7.79 -17.50
CA GLY A 30 -2.20 7.85 -17.85
C GLY A 30 -1.30 8.49 -16.78
N GLN A 31 -1.77 8.63 -15.53
CA GLN A 31 -0.93 9.19 -14.46
C GLN A 31 -0.03 8.12 -13.84
N ARG A 32 1.21 8.49 -13.52
CA ARG A 32 2.11 7.63 -12.72
C ARG A 32 1.74 7.74 -11.26
N VAL A 33 1.09 6.70 -10.75
CA VAL A 33 0.58 6.65 -9.38
C VAL A 33 1.47 5.78 -8.51
N LEU A 34 1.88 6.34 -7.37
CA LEU A 34 2.54 5.60 -6.29
C LEU A 34 1.52 5.22 -5.22
N VAL A 35 1.33 3.92 -4.97
CA VAL A 35 0.54 3.44 -3.83
C VAL A 35 1.46 3.06 -2.68
N LEU A 36 1.20 3.59 -1.48
CA LEU A 36 1.91 3.27 -0.24
C LEU A 36 0.97 2.61 0.76
N GLU A 37 1.33 1.43 1.26
CA GLU A 37 0.58 0.72 2.30
C GLU A 37 1.52 0.32 3.44
N ARG A 38 1.05 0.52 4.69
CA ARG A 38 1.79 0.16 5.91
C ARG A 38 1.52 -1.29 6.32
N GLY A 39 0.34 -1.81 6.01
CA GLY A 39 -0.10 -3.15 6.35
C GLY A 39 0.75 -4.24 5.72
N LYS A 40 0.71 -5.45 6.29
CA LYS A 40 1.31 -6.63 5.66
C LYS A 40 0.47 -7.05 4.44
N LYS A 41 1.18 -7.62 3.48
CA LYS A 41 0.58 -8.35 2.36
C LYS A 41 -0.12 -9.60 2.91
N TYR A 42 -1.42 -9.73 2.64
CA TYR A 42 -2.20 -10.92 2.94
C TYR A 42 -2.37 -11.75 1.68
N SER A 43 -2.17 -13.06 1.77
CA SER A 43 -2.56 -13.99 0.71
C SER A 43 -4.07 -14.22 0.76
N PRO A 44 -4.68 -14.75 -0.32
CA PRO A 44 -6.08 -15.15 -0.28
C PRO A 44 -6.35 -16.09 0.91
N GLY A 45 -7.31 -15.72 1.77
CA GLY A 45 -7.67 -16.48 2.98
C GLY A 45 -6.94 -16.10 4.27
N ASP A 46 -5.82 -15.38 4.19
CA ASP A 46 -5.01 -15.00 5.37
C ASP A 46 -5.55 -13.75 6.09
N PHE A 47 -6.51 -13.05 5.48
CA PHE A 47 -7.05 -11.82 6.05
C PHE A 47 -7.82 -12.10 7.35
N PRO A 48 -7.54 -11.38 8.46
CA PRO A 48 -8.24 -11.57 9.72
C PRO A 48 -9.74 -11.32 9.55
N ARG A 49 -10.56 -12.37 9.74
CA ARG A 49 -12.03 -12.26 9.71
C ARG A 49 -12.65 -11.97 11.07
N ASP A 50 -11.87 -12.07 12.14
CA ASP A 50 -12.32 -11.76 13.50
C ASP A 50 -12.04 -10.28 13.82
N VAL A 51 -13.10 -9.48 13.79
CA VAL A 51 -13.07 -8.03 14.06
C VAL A 51 -12.56 -7.68 15.46
N ARG A 52 -12.58 -8.64 16.40
CA ARG A 52 -12.07 -8.44 17.77
C ARG A 52 -10.54 -8.43 17.83
N LYS A 53 -9.85 -8.90 16.79
CA LYS A 53 -8.38 -8.87 16.69
C LYS A 53 -7.90 -7.51 16.15
N VAL A 54 -8.34 -6.43 16.79
CA VAL A 54 -8.05 -5.04 16.40
C VAL A 54 -6.57 -4.73 16.26
N ASP A 55 -5.70 -5.32 17.10
CA ASP A 55 -4.25 -5.14 16.97
C ASP A 55 -3.72 -5.67 15.63
N ASN A 56 -4.24 -6.83 15.18
CA ASN A 56 -3.88 -7.43 13.89
C ASN A 56 -4.51 -6.69 12.72
N LEU A 57 -5.75 -6.19 12.88
CA LEU A 57 -6.51 -5.53 11.82
C LEU A 57 -6.03 -4.09 11.55
N LEU A 58 -5.73 -3.33 12.61
CA LEU A 58 -5.31 -1.94 12.53
C LEU A 58 -3.79 -1.79 12.45
N TRP A 59 -3.06 -2.90 12.34
CA TRP A 59 -1.60 -2.92 12.34
C TRP A 59 -1.03 -2.09 13.48
N ARG A 60 -1.66 -2.17 14.66
CA ARG A 60 -1.22 -1.44 15.84
C ARG A 60 0.13 -1.99 16.25
N TYR A 61 1.03 -1.11 16.71
CA TYR A 61 2.44 -1.37 16.98
C TYR A 61 2.67 -2.80 17.52
N PRO A 62 3.61 -3.58 16.95
CA PRO A 62 3.94 -4.87 17.54
C PRO A 62 4.33 -4.63 19.00
N LYS A 63 3.79 -5.43 19.93
CA LYS A 63 4.11 -5.35 21.38
C LYS A 63 5.59 -5.56 21.71
N LYS A 64 6.43 -5.86 20.70
CA LYS A 64 7.88 -5.96 20.78
C LYS A 64 8.49 -4.74 20.09
N LYS A 65 9.47 -4.08 20.73
CA LYS A 65 10.29 -3.01 20.14
C LYS A 65 11.09 -3.56 18.94
N THR A 66 10.44 -3.72 17.80
CA THR A 66 11.11 -4.01 16.55
C THR A 66 11.27 -2.70 15.80
N LEU A 67 12.48 -2.14 15.90
CA LEU A 67 12.95 -0.91 15.27
C LEU A 67 13.12 -1.07 13.74
N TRP A 68 12.16 -1.71 13.07
CA TRP A 68 12.23 -1.91 11.62
C TRP A 68 10.82 -1.83 11.06
N VAL A 69 10.53 -0.69 10.44
CA VAL A 69 9.41 -0.53 9.51
C VAL A 69 9.57 -1.63 8.46
N TYR A 70 8.75 -2.67 8.52
CA TYR A 70 8.74 -3.73 7.53
C TYR A 70 8.32 -3.11 6.17
N THR A 71 9.13 -3.36 5.13
CA THR A 71 8.90 -3.10 3.69
C THR A 71 7.41 -2.94 3.33
N ASN A 72 6.92 -1.72 3.00
CA ASN A 72 7.09 -0.91 1.78
C ASN A 72 6.68 -1.63 0.49
N SER A 73 5.38 -1.95 0.38
CA SER A 73 4.79 -2.31 -0.90
C SER A 73 4.61 -1.03 -1.72
N ILE A 74 5.59 -0.70 -2.56
CA ILE A 74 5.48 0.34 -3.60
C ILE A 74 4.93 -0.36 -4.84
N PHE A 75 3.70 -0.06 -5.20
CA PHE A 75 3.13 -0.50 -6.47
C PHE A 75 3.11 0.70 -7.41
N LEU A 76 3.78 0.52 -8.55
CA LEU A 76 3.66 1.42 -9.68
C LEU A 76 2.52 0.86 -10.54
N VAL A 77 1.44 1.63 -10.65
CA VAL A 77 0.31 1.26 -11.50
C VAL A 77 0.55 1.92 -12.86
N ASP A 78 1.24 1.19 -13.73
CA ASP A 78 1.39 1.55 -15.14
C ASP A 78 0.15 1.10 -15.90
N SER A 79 -0.46 2.03 -16.60
CA SER A 79 -1.43 1.79 -17.66
C SER A 79 -0.65 1.69 -18.96
N GLU A 80 -0.56 0.49 -19.53
CA GLU A 80 -0.15 0.38 -20.94
C GLU A 80 -1.20 1.12 -21.81
N PRO A 81 -0.77 1.86 -22.84
CA PRO A 81 -1.66 2.61 -23.73
C PRO A 81 -2.59 1.72 -24.56
#